data_AF-A0A813UEG0-F1
#
_entry.id   AF-A0A813UEG0-F1
#
_cell.length_a   1.000
_cell.length_b   1.000
_cell.length_c   1.000
_cell.angle_alpha   90.00
_cell.angle_beta   90.00
_cell.angle_gamma   90.00
#
_symmetry.space_group_name_H-M   'P 1'
#
loop_
_entity.id
_entity.type
_entity.pdbx_description
1 polymer ?
#
loop_
_entity_poly.entity_id
_entity_poly.type
_entity_poly.pdbx_seq_one_letter_code
_entity_poly.pdbx_strand_id
1 'polypeptide(L)'
;MNSSLGIPVSPFFKFPSIMIKHKAIEGGMGIHIYRNFAIEENPGDWILQEVFENSAFVKQLIPENAPLSTIRVITASSADKTNSIKALTAVFRAGRPNESTDHNAIFFNIDMKSGLLSSGTTTKHWNKLGLLNFCHIDKTMWNVYRTHPDSGVQIEGVKWPNLSELIKIVCDAHEKMCADVPLIGWDVALTSKGIMLLELNISCNFFNGKLDRRHYTNFCYDWFRVLDSS
;
A
#
# COMPACT_ATOMS: atom_id res chain seq x y z
N MET A 1 7.47 10.18 -23.28
CA MET A 1 8.03 11.44 -22.75
C MET A 1 7.22 11.79 -21.51
N ASN A 2 7.81 11.74 -20.31
CA ASN A 2 7.20 12.21 -19.06
C ASN A 2 8.28 12.44 -17.98
N SER A 3 9.42 13.03 -18.39
CA SER A 3 10.50 13.44 -17.49
C SER A 3 10.43 14.92 -17.11
N SER A 4 9.40 15.66 -17.54
CA SER A 4 9.29 17.11 -17.38
C SER A 4 8.73 17.56 -16.02
N LEU A 5 8.27 16.64 -15.16
CA LEU A 5 7.50 17.01 -13.97
C LEU A 5 8.21 16.78 -12.62
N GLY A 6 9.41 16.19 -12.59
CA GLY A 6 10.20 16.06 -11.35
C GLY A 6 9.54 15.26 -10.21
N ILE A 7 8.45 14.53 -10.51
CA ILE A 7 7.79 13.64 -9.56
C ILE A 7 8.56 12.32 -9.58
N PRO A 8 8.92 11.74 -8.43
CA PRO A 8 9.41 10.37 -8.39
C PRO A 8 8.24 9.42 -8.71
N VAL A 9 7.95 9.28 -9.99
CA VAL A 9 7.32 8.06 -10.52
C VAL A 9 8.34 6.96 -10.28
N SER A 10 7.92 5.78 -9.83
CA SER A 10 8.83 4.64 -9.64
C SER A 10 9.72 4.51 -10.88
N PRO A 11 11.05 4.65 -10.76
CA PRO A 11 11.92 4.70 -11.93
C PRO A 11 11.83 3.35 -12.64
N PHE A 12 11.24 3.36 -13.83
CA PHE A 12 11.13 2.19 -14.68
C PHE A 12 11.90 2.42 -15.97
N PHE A 13 12.60 1.39 -16.41
CA PHE A 13 13.32 1.43 -17.66
C PHE A 13 12.39 1.07 -18.82
N LYS A 14 12.33 1.93 -19.85
CA LYS A 14 11.52 1.68 -21.04
C LYS A 14 12.33 0.90 -22.08
N PHE A 15 12.56 -0.37 -21.82
CA PHE A 15 13.12 -1.33 -22.78
C PHE A 15 12.07 -2.38 -23.16
N PRO A 16 12.10 -2.93 -24.39
CA PRO A 16 11.17 -3.99 -24.78
C PRO A 16 11.44 -5.32 -24.03
N SER A 17 12.67 -5.55 -23.61
CA SER A 17 13.03 -6.74 -22.83
C SER A 17 14.31 -6.52 -22.05
N ILE A 18 14.45 -7.21 -20.92
CA ILE A 18 15.66 -7.25 -20.10
C ILE A 18 16.24 -8.67 -20.18
N MET A 19 17.50 -8.78 -20.58
CA MET A 19 18.26 -10.04 -20.56
C MET A 19 19.16 -10.06 -19.32
N ILE A 20 18.87 -10.97 -18.39
CA ILE A 20 19.67 -11.19 -17.19
C ILE A 20 20.51 -12.45 -17.41
N LYS A 21 21.82 -12.36 -17.17
CA LYS A 21 22.74 -13.49 -17.28
C LYS A 21 23.41 -13.76 -15.94
N HIS A 22 23.35 -15.00 -15.47
CA HIS A 22 24.13 -15.39 -14.31
C HIS A 22 25.62 -15.43 -14.67
N LYS A 23 26.46 -14.69 -13.93
CA LYS A 23 27.90 -14.50 -14.23
C LYS A 23 28.73 -15.79 -14.24
N ALA A 24 28.25 -16.84 -13.56
CA ALA A 24 28.99 -18.09 -13.35
C ALA A 24 28.37 -19.30 -14.07
N ILE A 25 27.44 -19.09 -15.00
CA ILE A 25 26.80 -20.18 -15.74
C ILE A 25 27.16 -20.06 -17.22
N GLU A 26 27.87 -21.07 -17.72
CA GLU A 26 28.26 -21.18 -19.13
C GLU A 26 27.14 -21.83 -19.98
N GLY A 27 27.27 -21.76 -21.30
CA GLY A 27 26.34 -22.42 -22.23
C GLY A 27 24.93 -21.82 -22.29
N GLY A 28 24.70 -20.65 -21.70
CA GLY A 28 23.43 -19.94 -21.76
C GLY A 28 22.35 -20.43 -20.79
N MET A 29 22.64 -21.41 -19.94
CA MET A 29 21.65 -22.01 -19.01
C MET A 29 21.17 -21.07 -17.90
N GLY A 30 21.82 -19.92 -17.71
CA GLY A 30 21.45 -18.88 -16.74
C GLY A 30 21.01 -17.57 -17.40
N ILE A 31 20.63 -17.61 -18.68
CA ILE A 31 20.10 -16.46 -19.42
C ILE A 31 18.58 -16.43 -19.27
N HIS A 32 18.07 -15.39 -18.64
CA HIS A 32 16.65 -15.13 -18.52
C HIS A 32 16.30 -13.88 -19.32
N ILE A 33 15.29 -13.98 -20.17
CA ILE A 33 14.79 -12.85 -20.97
C ILE A 33 13.39 -12.53 -20.46
N TYR A 34 13.24 -11.36 -19.84
CA TYR A 34 11.97 -10.86 -19.35
C TYR A 34 11.46 -9.80 -20.32
N ARG A 35 10.22 -9.93 -20.78
CA ARG A 35 9.56 -8.90 -21.59
C ARG A 35 8.94 -7.86 -20.67
N ASN A 36 8.96 -6.61 -21.10
CA ASN A 36 8.39 -5.52 -20.31
C ASN A 36 6.86 -5.57 -20.37
N PHE A 37 6.20 -5.50 -19.22
CA PHE A 37 4.74 -5.50 -19.11
C PHE A 37 4.08 -4.28 -19.77
N ALA A 38 4.83 -3.18 -19.94
CA ALA A 38 4.32 -1.93 -20.53
C ALA A 38 4.29 -1.90 -22.07
N ILE A 39 4.53 -3.02 -22.77
CA ILE A 39 4.46 -3.09 -24.24
C ILE A 39 3.05 -3.52 -24.65
N GLU A 40 2.39 -2.70 -25.46
CA GLU A 40 0.99 -2.92 -25.86
C GLU A 40 0.78 -4.17 -26.73
N GLU A 41 1.74 -4.48 -27.60
CA GLU A 41 1.63 -5.56 -28.60
C GLU A 41 1.75 -6.96 -28.00
N ASN A 42 2.45 -7.08 -26.87
CA ASN A 42 2.61 -8.31 -26.11
C ASN A 42 3.08 -7.97 -24.68
N PRO A 43 2.16 -7.63 -23.76
CA PRO A 43 2.54 -7.23 -22.42
C PRO A 43 3.23 -8.41 -21.73
N GLY A 44 4.46 -8.18 -21.25
CA GLY A 44 5.11 -9.14 -20.37
C GLY A 44 4.37 -9.29 -19.02
N ASP A 45 4.60 -10.41 -18.33
CA ASP A 45 3.91 -10.71 -17.06
C ASP A 45 4.68 -10.23 -15.81
N TRP A 46 5.78 -9.46 -15.98
CA TRP A 46 6.77 -9.27 -14.92
C TRP A 46 7.18 -7.81 -14.73
N ILE A 47 7.28 -7.41 -13.47
CA ILE A 47 7.89 -6.15 -13.03
C ILE A 47 9.18 -6.50 -12.28
N LEU A 48 10.30 -5.88 -12.68
CA LEU A 48 11.56 -5.95 -11.96
C LEU A 48 11.75 -4.67 -11.16
N GLN A 49 11.86 -4.79 -9.84
CA GLN A 49 12.04 -3.67 -8.93
C GLN A 49 13.22 -3.94 -8.00
N GLU A 50 13.92 -2.87 -7.61
CA GLU A 50 14.86 -2.93 -6.50
C GLU A 50 14.15 -3.36 -5.21
N VAL A 51 14.82 -4.20 -4.41
CA VAL A 51 14.37 -4.52 -3.06
C VAL A 51 14.66 -3.33 -2.15
N PHE A 52 13.61 -2.73 -1.58
CA PHE A 52 13.76 -1.64 -0.62
C PHE A 52 13.86 -2.15 0.81
N GLU A 53 14.59 -1.40 1.63
CA GLU A 53 14.65 -1.62 3.07
C GLU A 53 13.79 -0.61 3.84
N ASN A 54 13.22 -1.06 4.95
CA ASN A 54 12.56 -0.18 5.92
C ASN A 54 13.50 0.97 6.36
N SER A 55 12.96 2.18 6.48
CA SER A 55 13.68 3.31 7.08
C SER A 55 14.10 3.01 8.52
N ALA A 56 15.07 3.78 9.05
CA ALA A 56 15.51 3.65 10.44
C ALA A 56 14.35 3.82 11.44
N PHE A 57 13.40 4.70 11.14
CA PHE A 57 12.18 4.88 11.95
C PHE A 57 11.33 3.60 11.96
N VAL A 58 11.02 3.03 10.79
CA VAL A 58 10.18 1.83 10.70
C VAL A 58 10.87 0.63 11.36
N LYS A 59 12.19 0.48 11.18
CA LYS A 59 13.00 -0.58 11.83
C LYS A 59 12.93 -0.53 13.37
N GLN A 60 12.61 0.61 13.98
CA GLN A 60 12.42 0.70 15.43
C GLN A 60 11.06 0.14 15.88
N LEU A 61 10.06 0.07 15.00
CA LEU A 61 8.69 -0.35 15.32
C LEU A 61 8.45 -1.84 15.11
N ILE A 62 9.26 -2.49 14.28
CA ILE A 62 9.06 -3.88 13.84
C ILE A 62 10.27 -4.75 14.24
N PRO A 63 10.13 -6.09 14.28
CA PRO A 63 11.24 -7.01 14.51
C PRO A 63 12.33 -6.91 13.44
N GLU A 64 13.58 -7.24 13.78
CA GLU A 64 14.75 -7.13 12.88
C GLU A 64 14.60 -7.92 11.57
N ASN A 65 13.97 -9.10 11.61
CA ASN A 65 13.74 -9.98 10.46
C ASN A 65 12.36 -9.81 9.81
N ALA A 66 11.69 -8.68 10.03
CA ALA A 66 10.41 -8.37 9.39
C ALA A 66 10.62 -7.87 7.94
N PRO A 67 9.69 -8.16 7.02
CA PRO A 67 9.75 -7.68 5.65
C PRO A 67 9.56 -6.16 5.57
N LEU A 68 9.68 -5.60 4.36
CA LEU A 68 9.30 -4.22 4.09
C LEU A 68 7.86 -3.99 4.53
N SER A 69 7.67 -3.11 5.51
CA SER A 69 6.37 -2.74 6.04
C SER A 69 5.86 -1.50 5.32
N THR A 70 4.58 -1.48 5.01
CA THR A 70 3.99 -0.41 4.20
C THR A 70 2.85 0.30 4.93
N ILE A 71 2.40 1.40 4.33
CA ILE A 71 1.18 2.10 4.71
C ILE A 71 0.20 1.92 3.56
N ARG A 72 -0.99 1.39 3.87
CA ARG A 72 -2.14 1.48 2.99
C ARG A 72 -2.72 2.88 3.10
N VAL A 73 -2.65 3.69 2.05
CA VAL A 73 -3.33 4.99 1.96
C VAL A 73 -4.48 4.87 0.98
N ILE A 74 -5.69 5.18 1.42
CA ILE A 74 -6.85 5.24 0.52
C ILE A 74 -7.02 6.68 0.05
N THR A 75 -7.04 6.90 -1.26
CA THR A 75 -7.37 8.19 -1.88
C THR A 75 -8.66 8.11 -2.67
N ALA A 76 -9.36 9.23 -2.73
CA ALA A 76 -10.61 9.41 -3.46
C ALA A 76 -10.54 10.62 -4.38
N SER A 77 -11.01 10.47 -5.61
CA SER A 77 -11.18 11.57 -6.57
C SER A 77 -12.60 12.13 -6.53
N SER A 78 -12.75 13.42 -6.77
CA SER A 78 -14.07 14.05 -6.82
C SER A 78 -14.85 13.68 -8.08
N ALA A 79 -16.14 13.40 -7.93
CA ALA A 79 -17.03 13.04 -9.03
C ALA A 79 -17.33 14.21 -9.99
N ASP A 80 -17.19 15.46 -9.52
CA ASP A 80 -17.46 16.68 -10.28
C ASP A 80 -16.42 17.03 -11.36
N LYS A 81 -15.51 16.10 -11.66
CA LYS A 81 -14.42 16.25 -12.65
C LYS A 81 -13.46 17.42 -12.36
N THR A 82 -13.45 17.94 -11.13
CA THR A 82 -12.45 18.92 -10.69
C THR A 82 -11.07 18.29 -10.49
N ASN A 83 -10.96 16.95 -10.60
CA ASN A 83 -9.77 16.15 -10.29
C ASN A 83 -9.20 16.38 -8.89
N SER A 84 -10.02 16.90 -7.96
CA SER A 84 -9.56 17.06 -6.57
C SER A 84 -9.42 15.70 -5.89
N ILE A 85 -8.21 15.38 -5.45
CA ILE A 85 -7.88 14.14 -4.75
C ILE A 85 -7.76 14.38 -3.25
N LYS A 86 -8.33 13.46 -2.45
CA LYS A 86 -8.20 13.47 -0.99
C LYS A 86 -7.82 12.10 -0.46
N ALA A 87 -6.88 12.07 0.48
CA ALA A 87 -6.64 10.88 1.28
C ALA A 87 -7.73 10.73 2.36
N LEU A 88 -8.36 9.57 2.39
CA LEU A 88 -9.46 9.24 3.29
C LEU A 88 -8.98 8.59 4.59
N THR A 89 -8.00 7.70 4.50
CA THR A 89 -7.44 6.98 5.66
C THR A 89 -6.05 6.46 5.33
N ALA A 90 -5.25 6.21 6.36
CA ALA A 90 -3.92 5.63 6.25
C ALA A 90 -3.71 4.58 7.35
N VAL A 91 -3.21 3.40 6.98
CA VAL A 91 -3.03 2.27 7.90
C VAL A 91 -1.63 1.72 7.74
N PHE A 92 -0.83 1.78 8.80
CA PHE A 92 0.48 1.14 8.86
C PHE A 92 0.33 -0.37 9.05
N ARG A 93 0.91 -1.14 8.14
CA ARG A 93 0.99 -2.61 8.18
C ARG A 93 2.34 -3.00 8.76
N ALA A 94 2.39 -3.21 10.07
CA ALA A 94 3.60 -3.65 10.75
C ALA A 94 3.86 -5.13 10.44
N GLY A 95 4.85 -5.38 9.59
CA GLY A 95 5.21 -6.72 9.11
C GLY A 95 5.71 -7.63 10.23
N ARG A 96 5.44 -8.93 10.09
CA ARG A 96 5.85 -9.97 11.03
C ARG A 96 7.05 -10.75 10.49
N PRO A 97 7.91 -11.32 11.35
CA PRO A 97 9.15 -11.94 10.91
C PRO A 97 8.91 -13.23 10.11
N ASN A 98 9.89 -13.61 9.29
CA ASN A 98 9.89 -14.82 8.45
C ASN A 98 8.88 -14.84 7.30
N GLU A 99 8.32 -13.67 6.95
CA GLU A 99 7.45 -13.49 5.77
C GLU A 99 8.24 -12.77 4.67
N SER A 100 7.94 -13.06 3.40
CA SER A 100 8.55 -12.38 2.26
C SER A 100 8.00 -10.97 2.03
N THR A 101 6.77 -10.71 2.48
CA THR A 101 6.05 -9.43 2.36
C THR A 101 5.18 -9.20 3.59
N ASP A 102 4.69 -7.98 3.80
CA ASP A 102 3.82 -7.60 4.92
C ASP A 102 2.36 -8.08 4.78
N HIS A 103 2.09 -9.13 4.00
CA HIS A 103 0.76 -9.73 3.85
C HIS A 103 0.22 -10.29 5.19
N ASN A 104 1.11 -10.70 6.08
CA ASN A 104 0.82 -11.04 7.47
C ASN A 104 1.39 -9.94 8.37
N ALA A 105 0.55 -8.97 8.70
CA ALA A 105 0.91 -7.78 9.47
C ALA A 105 -0.09 -7.48 10.58
N ILE A 106 0.32 -6.61 11.50
CA ILE A 106 -0.57 -5.94 12.45
C ILE A 106 -0.90 -4.55 11.89
N PHE A 107 -2.19 -4.22 11.83
CA PHE A 107 -2.70 -3.03 11.16
C PHE A 107 -2.96 -1.94 12.19
N PHE A 108 -2.20 -0.84 12.14
CA PHE A 108 -2.32 0.32 13.01
C PHE A 108 -2.81 1.52 12.20
N ASN A 109 -4.00 2.05 12.51
CA ASN A 109 -4.49 3.24 11.81
C ASN A 109 -3.64 4.45 12.20
N ILE A 110 -3.26 5.27 11.22
CA ILE A 110 -2.64 6.56 11.44
C ILE A 110 -3.77 7.60 11.50
N ASP A 111 -3.88 8.33 12.61
CA ASP A 111 -4.82 9.45 12.68
C ASP A 111 -4.37 10.57 11.72
N MET A 112 -5.19 10.86 10.71
CA MET A 112 -4.84 11.76 9.60
C MET A 112 -4.57 13.21 10.03
N LYS A 113 -4.99 13.62 11.24
CA LYS A 113 -4.77 14.98 11.76
C LYS A 113 -3.53 15.08 12.63
N SER A 114 -3.38 14.16 13.58
CA SER A 114 -2.31 14.16 14.58
C SER A 114 -1.07 13.38 14.14
N GLY A 115 -1.23 12.43 13.22
CA GLY A 115 -0.23 11.47 12.80
C GLY A 115 0.05 10.35 13.81
N LEU A 116 -0.75 10.25 14.89
CA LEU A 116 -0.56 9.23 15.91
C LEU A 116 -1.11 7.88 15.46
N LEU A 117 -0.36 6.82 15.72
CA LEU A 117 -0.79 5.45 15.50
C LEU A 117 -1.81 5.04 16.58
N SER A 118 -2.94 4.47 16.17
CA SER A 118 -3.93 3.88 17.06
C SER A 118 -3.46 2.54 17.62
N SER A 119 -4.30 1.86 18.40
CA SER A 119 -4.12 0.44 18.63
C SER A 119 -4.29 -0.37 17.34
N GLY A 120 -3.60 -1.49 17.27
CA GLY A 120 -3.52 -2.37 16.11
C GLY A 120 -4.52 -3.52 16.15
N THR A 121 -4.87 -4.04 14.98
CA THR A 121 -5.74 -5.22 14.82
C THR A 121 -5.17 -6.19 13.79
N THR A 122 -5.73 -7.41 13.71
CA THR A 122 -5.40 -8.37 12.65
C THR A 122 -6.59 -8.63 11.76
N THR A 123 -6.34 -8.85 10.46
CA THR A 123 -7.36 -9.17 9.46
C THR A 123 -7.62 -10.68 9.32
N LYS A 124 -6.95 -11.54 10.11
CA LYS A 124 -7.07 -13.02 10.03
C LYS A 124 -8.49 -13.55 10.26
N HIS A 125 -9.39 -12.74 10.80
CA HIS A 125 -10.81 -13.08 10.96
C HIS A 125 -11.58 -13.12 9.62
N TRP A 126 -11.13 -12.37 8.60
CA TRP A 126 -11.86 -12.23 7.33
C TRP A 126 -11.82 -13.51 6.47
N ASN A 127 -10.79 -14.34 6.63
CA ASN A 127 -10.60 -15.58 5.86
C ASN A 127 -11.31 -16.81 6.43
N LYS A 128 -12.12 -16.68 7.49
CA LYS A 128 -12.89 -17.80 8.09
C LYS A 128 -14.37 -17.78 7.72
N LEU A 129 -14.71 -17.53 6.45
CA LEU A 129 -16.11 -17.61 5.97
C LEU A 129 -16.47 -19.05 5.60
N GLY A 130 -17.36 -19.68 6.38
CA GLY A 130 -17.93 -21.00 6.12
C GLY A 130 -18.87 -21.49 7.24
N LEU A 131 -19.96 -22.18 6.88
CA LEU A 131 -21.02 -22.68 7.78
C LEU A 131 -20.50 -23.53 8.97
N LEU A 132 -19.33 -24.16 8.83
CA LEU A 132 -18.72 -25.00 9.87
C LEU A 132 -18.01 -24.21 10.99
N ASN A 133 -17.77 -22.91 10.84
CA ASN A 133 -17.06 -22.10 11.84
C ASN A 133 -17.98 -21.33 12.80
N PHE A 134 -19.30 -21.47 12.69
CA PHE A 134 -20.27 -20.78 13.57
C PHE A 134 -20.14 -21.20 15.05
N CYS A 135 -19.69 -22.43 15.32
CA CYS A 135 -19.48 -22.95 16.67
C CYS A 135 -18.09 -22.61 17.26
N HIS A 136 -17.20 -21.99 16.47
CA HIS A 136 -15.87 -21.57 16.88
C HIS A 136 -15.68 -20.08 16.56
N ILE A 137 -16.53 -19.24 17.16
CA ILE A 137 -16.25 -17.82 17.35
C ILE A 137 -15.03 -17.73 18.27
N ASP A 138 -13.88 -17.79 17.64
CA ASP A 138 -12.57 -17.76 18.26
C ASP A 138 -12.41 -16.40 18.96
N LYS A 139 -11.96 -16.41 20.24
CA LYS A 139 -11.74 -15.20 21.06
C LYS A 139 -10.73 -14.21 20.44
N THR A 140 -10.12 -14.58 19.33
CA THR A 140 -9.16 -13.81 18.53
C THR A 140 -9.80 -12.65 17.74
N MET A 141 -11.13 -12.57 17.66
CA MET A 141 -11.84 -11.48 16.95
C MET A 141 -11.58 -10.07 17.49
N TRP A 142 -10.98 -9.93 18.67
CA TRP A 142 -10.82 -8.63 19.35
C TRP A 142 -9.42 -8.42 19.94
N ASN A 143 -8.39 -9.09 19.40
CA ASN A 143 -7.04 -8.81 19.86
C ASN A 143 -6.65 -7.39 19.42
N VAL A 144 -6.67 -6.49 20.39
CA VAL A 144 -6.20 -5.11 20.27
C VAL A 144 -4.74 -5.08 20.70
N TYR A 145 -3.87 -4.67 19.79
CA TYR A 145 -2.43 -4.62 19.99
C TYR A 145 -1.99 -3.19 20.27
N ARG A 146 -1.49 -2.91 21.47
CA ARG A 146 -0.82 -1.62 21.75
C ARG A 146 0.66 -1.67 21.38
N THR A 147 1.23 -2.86 21.45
CA THR A 147 2.61 -3.20 21.12
C THR A 147 2.66 -4.16 19.92
N HIS A 148 3.79 -4.21 19.22
CA HIS A 148 4.05 -5.26 18.24
C HIS A 148 4.17 -6.61 18.94
N PRO A 149 3.41 -7.65 18.55
CA PRO A 149 3.37 -8.91 19.28
C PRO A 149 4.69 -9.69 19.25
N ASP A 150 5.50 -9.53 18.19
CA ASP A 150 6.74 -10.28 18.03
C ASP A 150 7.99 -9.56 18.57
N SER A 151 7.96 -8.23 18.75
CA SER A 151 9.11 -7.46 19.29
C SER A 151 8.83 -6.81 20.65
N GLY A 152 7.56 -6.73 21.07
CA GLY A 152 7.15 -6.03 22.29
C GLY A 152 7.19 -4.50 22.20
N VAL A 153 7.61 -3.92 21.07
CA VAL A 153 7.73 -2.47 20.90
C VAL A 153 6.35 -1.81 20.98
N GLN A 154 6.23 -0.73 21.76
CA GLN A 154 5.03 0.10 21.81
C GLN A 154 4.83 0.85 20.49
N ILE A 155 3.70 0.60 19.81
CA ILE A 155 3.36 1.25 18.54
C ILE A 155 2.23 2.27 18.73
N GLU A 156 1.20 1.93 19.51
CA GLU A 156 0.11 2.87 19.78
C GLU A 156 0.66 4.14 20.43
N GLY A 157 0.25 5.30 19.91
CA GLY A 157 0.70 6.62 20.36
C GLY A 157 2.00 7.10 19.71
N VAL A 158 2.71 6.27 18.94
CA VAL A 158 3.86 6.74 18.15
C VAL A 158 3.37 7.65 17.02
N LYS A 159 4.05 8.79 16.83
CA LYS A 159 3.75 9.73 15.76
C LYS A 159 4.49 9.34 14.47
N TRP A 160 3.74 9.15 13.40
CA TRP A 160 4.29 8.90 12.07
C TRP A 160 5.02 10.14 11.52
N PRO A 161 6.28 10.02 11.05
CA PRO A 161 7.04 11.15 10.52
C PRO A 161 6.54 11.57 9.14
N ASN A 162 6.60 12.87 8.85
CA ASN A 162 6.34 13.46 7.52
C ASN A 162 5.02 13.01 6.86
N LEU A 163 3.98 12.72 7.65
CA LEU A 163 2.70 12.21 7.13
C LEU A 163 2.08 13.13 6.07
N SER A 164 2.16 14.45 6.25
CA SER A 164 1.63 15.42 5.27
C SER A 164 2.33 15.34 3.93
N GLU A 165 3.65 15.09 3.92
CA GLU A 165 4.43 14.91 2.69
C GLU A 165 4.05 13.60 2.00
N LEU A 166 3.90 12.52 2.76
CA LEU A 166 3.45 11.23 2.26
C LEU A 166 2.06 11.33 1.61
N ILE A 167 1.09 11.95 2.29
CA ILE A 167 -0.26 12.16 1.76
C ILE A 167 -0.20 12.99 0.47
N LYS A 168 0.62 14.05 0.45
CA LYS A 168 0.79 14.88 -0.75
C LYS A 168 1.31 14.07 -1.93
N ILE A 169 2.32 13.23 -1.74
CA ILE A 169 2.88 12.37 -2.80
C ILE A 169 1.82 11.42 -3.34
N VAL A 170 1.04 10.79 -2.46
CA VAL A 170 0.01 9.82 -2.88
C VAL A 170 -1.14 10.50 -3.63
N CYS A 171 -1.63 11.64 -3.14
CA CYS A 171 -2.68 12.39 -3.82
C CYS A 171 -2.21 12.89 -5.20
N ASP A 172 -0.97 13.39 -5.28
CA ASP A 172 -0.36 13.85 -6.54
C ASP A 172 -0.21 12.69 -7.55
N ALA A 173 0.14 11.49 -7.09
CA ALA A 173 0.20 10.30 -7.94
C ALA A 173 -1.18 9.88 -8.47
N HIS A 174 -2.21 9.89 -7.62
CA HIS A 174 -3.58 9.61 -8.05
C HIS A 174 -4.06 10.61 -9.09
N GLU A 175 -3.86 11.91 -8.84
CA GLU A 175 -4.26 12.97 -9.78
C GLU A 175 -3.58 12.79 -11.15
N LYS A 176 -2.28 12.46 -11.17
CA LYS A 176 -1.51 12.40 -12.43
C LYS A 176 -1.67 11.10 -13.20
N MET A 177 -1.90 9.98 -12.50
CA MET A 177 -1.92 8.67 -13.13
C MET A 177 -3.33 8.13 -13.37
N CYS A 178 -4.29 8.48 -12.49
CA CYS A 178 -5.57 7.79 -12.41
C CYS A 178 -6.71 8.72 -11.94
N ALA A 179 -6.74 9.98 -12.40
CA ALA A 179 -7.72 10.99 -11.93
C ALA A 179 -9.18 10.51 -12.01
N ASP A 180 -9.52 9.77 -13.07
CA ASP A 180 -10.86 9.27 -13.32
C ASP A 180 -11.22 8.01 -12.50
N VAL A 181 -10.27 7.45 -11.75
CA VAL A 181 -10.52 6.29 -10.87
C VAL A 181 -11.04 6.82 -9.53
N PRO A 182 -12.28 6.50 -9.13
CA PRO A 182 -12.91 7.10 -7.95
C PRO A 182 -12.15 6.86 -6.65
N LEU A 183 -11.59 5.66 -6.49
CA LEU A 183 -11.00 5.19 -5.24
C LEU A 183 -9.77 4.33 -5.53
N ILE A 184 -8.67 4.59 -4.83
CA ILE A 184 -7.43 3.81 -4.95
C ILE A 184 -6.85 3.55 -3.57
N GLY A 185 -6.41 2.31 -3.34
CA GLY A 185 -5.56 1.94 -2.21
C GLY A 185 -4.11 1.84 -2.63
N TRP A 186 -3.29 2.74 -2.11
CA TRP A 186 -1.85 2.78 -2.38
C TRP A 186 -1.09 2.06 -1.28
N ASP A 187 -0.14 1.22 -1.65
CA ASP A 187 0.84 0.71 -0.71
C ASP A 187 2.11 1.55 -0.82
N VAL A 188 2.45 2.18 0.30
CA VAL A 188 3.53 3.17 0.38
C VAL A 188 4.55 2.71 1.41
N ALA A 189 5.83 2.67 1.06
CA ALA A 189 6.89 2.34 2.00
C ALA A 189 7.69 3.58 2.39
N LEU A 190 8.00 3.71 3.69
CA LEU A 190 9.01 4.65 4.17
C LEU A 190 10.35 3.91 4.26
N THR A 191 11.21 4.19 3.30
CA THR A 191 12.46 3.44 3.06
C THR A 191 13.70 4.23 3.47
N SER A 192 14.87 3.59 3.46
CA SER A 192 16.16 4.28 3.59
C SER A 192 16.45 5.31 2.48
N LYS A 193 15.73 5.25 1.36
CA LYS A 193 15.83 6.16 0.21
C LYS A 193 14.70 7.19 0.13
N GLY A 194 13.82 7.24 1.13
CA GLY A 194 12.64 8.12 1.14
C GLY A 194 11.33 7.36 0.96
N ILE A 195 10.28 8.10 0.58
CA ILE A 195 8.92 7.57 0.40
C ILE A 195 8.81 6.91 -0.99
N MET A 196 8.41 5.65 -1.03
CA MET A 196 8.26 4.86 -2.26
C MET A 196 6.81 4.40 -2.43
N LEU A 197 6.23 4.62 -3.62
CA LEU A 197 4.96 4.02 -4.03
C LEU A 197 5.24 2.65 -4.63
N LEU A 198 4.66 1.59 -4.05
CA LEU A 198 4.94 0.21 -4.47
C LEU A 198 3.87 -0.33 -5.42
N GLU A 199 2.61 -0.19 -5.03
CA GLU A 199 1.48 -0.69 -5.81
C GLU A 199 0.25 0.20 -5.62
N LEU A 200 -0.63 0.19 -6.62
CA LEU A 200 -1.96 0.76 -6.58
C LEU A 200 -2.99 -0.35 -6.68
N ASN A 201 -4.05 -0.27 -5.87
CA ASN A 201 -5.13 -1.24 -5.82
C ASN A 201 -6.46 -0.53 -6.09
N ILE A 202 -7.11 -0.84 -7.21
CA ILE A 202 -8.43 -0.24 -7.57
C ILE A 202 -9.56 -0.92 -6.78
N SER A 203 -9.45 -2.21 -6.51
CA SER A 203 -10.34 -2.94 -5.60
C SER A 203 -9.75 -2.95 -4.18
N CYS A 204 -9.66 -1.76 -3.56
CA CYS A 204 -8.94 -1.60 -2.29
C CYS A 204 -9.78 -1.94 -1.04
N ASN A 205 -9.18 -2.71 -0.14
CA ASN A 205 -9.64 -2.84 1.24
C ASN A 205 -9.06 -1.70 2.10
N PHE A 206 -9.86 -1.19 3.04
CA PHE A 206 -9.50 -0.14 3.99
C PHE A 206 -8.74 -0.66 5.23
N PHE A 207 -8.68 -1.98 5.45
CA PHE A 207 -7.97 -2.65 6.55
C PHE A 207 -8.25 -2.05 7.94
N ASN A 208 -9.53 -1.87 8.28
CA ASN A 208 -9.98 -1.22 9.54
C ASN A 208 -9.48 0.23 9.71
N GLY A 209 -9.05 0.89 8.64
CA GLY A 209 -8.74 2.32 8.65
C GLY A 209 -9.93 3.14 9.14
N LYS A 210 -9.65 4.10 10.01
CA LYS A 210 -10.65 5.02 10.53
C LYS A 210 -11.07 5.95 9.40
N LEU A 211 -12.35 5.95 9.10
CA LEU A 211 -12.95 6.67 7.99
C LEU A 211 -14.06 7.58 8.50
N ASP A 212 -14.13 8.80 7.98
CA ASP A 212 -15.34 9.62 8.10
C ASP A 212 -16.43 8.99 7.23
N ARG A 213 -17.32 8.23 7.87
CA ARG A 213 -18.40 7.50 7.20
C ARG A 213 -19.33 8.44 6.45
N ARG A 214 -19.63 9.63 6.98
CA ARG A 214 -20.52 10.57 6.30
C ARG A 214 -19.86 11.10 5.04
N HIS A 215 -18.59 11.48 5.13
CA HIS A 215 -17.84 11.93 3.96
C HIS A 215 -17.75 10.84 2.89
N TYR A 216 -17.43 9.60 3.27
CA TYR A 216 -17.34 8.48 2.35
C TYR A 216 -18.68 8.12 1.68
N THR A 217 -19.77 8.07 2.45
CA THR A 217 -21.09 7.79 1.88
C THR A 217 -21.53 8.87 0.89
N ASN A 218 -21.26 10.15 1.21
CA ASN A 218 -21.53 11.24 0.28
C ASN A 218 -20.69 11.11 -0.99
N PHE A 219 -19.39 10.80 -0.87
CA PHE A 219 -18.52 10.51 -2.02
C PHE A 219 -19.10 9.40 -2.91
N CYS A 220 -19.54 8.28 -2.34
CA CYS A 220 -20.16 7.20 -3.11
C CYS A 220 -21.42 7.70 -3.84
N TYR A 221 -22.28 8.44 -3.12
CA TYR A 221 -23.52 8.98 -3.67
C TYR A 221 -23.28 9.92 -4.84
N ASP A 222 -22.28 10.81 -4.74
CA ASP A 222 -21.94 11.76 -5.80
C ASP A 222 -21.46 11.02 -7.07
N TRP A 223 -20.64 9.98 -6.92
CA TRP A 223 -20.21 9.14 -8.04
C TRP A 223 -21.38 8.39 -8.70
N PHE A 224 -22.29 7.81 -7.92
CA PHE A 224 -23.49 7.17 -8.49
C PHE A 224 -24.35 8.15 -9.27
N ARG A 225 -24.56 9.37 -8.73
CA ARG A 225 -25.32 10.41 -9.43
C ARG A 225 -24.72 10.79 -10.77
N VAL A 226 -23.39 10.91 -10.85
CA VAL A 226 -22.71 11.24 -12.11
C VAL A 226 -22.86 10.11 -13.12
N LEU A 227 -22.73 8.85 -12.69
CA LEU A 227 -22.92 7.68 -13.55
C LEU A 227 -24.36 7.51 -14.04
N ASP A 228 -25.36 7.81 -13.21
CA ASP A 228 -26.77 7.77 -13.61
C ASP A 228 -27.15 8.90 -14.58
N SER A 229 -26.34 9.96 -14.63
CA SER A 229 -26.57 11.14 -15.47
C SER A 229 -25.79 11.10 -16.79
N SER A 230 -24.95 10.08 -17.02
CA SER A 230 -24.10 9.90 -18.20
C SER A 230 -24.63 8.83 -19.14
#